data_AF-A0AAV9G7R3-F1
#
_entry.id   AF-A0AAV9G7R3-F1
#
_cell.length_a   1.000
_cell.length_b   1.000
_cell.length_c   1.000
_cell.angle_alpha   90.00
_cell.angle_beta   90.00
_cell.angle_gamma   90.00
#
_symmetry.space_group_name_H-M   'P 1'
#
loop_
_entity.id
_entity.type
_entity.pdbx_description
1 polymer ?
#
loop_
_entity_poly.entity_id
_entity_poly.type
_entity_poly.pdbx_seq_one_letter_code
_entity_poly.pdbx_strand_id
1 'polypeptide(L)'
;MNNSTLHAFIITTFLTLQRPPNASEIASHFNSTESDVGRALRILADYHGVVLHPNSDRIWIAHPFSATPTTCVVSAGTRQWWGNCVWCSLGVIHLAGGTATLETRLGGIGDAVAVRVENGELLDKKFVVHFPVPMRKAWENVVYTCSVQLLFRNEGKVDEWCAKRGIERGDVRPIEQVWKFARDWYGRHTEEDWTKWTTKEAGELFGRHGLSGPIWALEEKEGRF
;
A
#
# COMPACT_ATOMS: atom_id res chain seq x y z
N MET A 1 -20.11 -11.96 -8.18
CA MET A 1 -18.85 -11.34 -7.71
C MET A 1 -18.78 -9.92 -8.26
N ASN A 2 -18.52 -8.93 -7.41
CA ASN A 2 -18.30 -7.52 -7.80
C ASN A 2 -16.93 -7.04 -7.27
N ASN A 3 -16.52 -5.82 -7.62
CA ASN A 3 -15.21 -5.28 -7.21
C ASN A 3 -15.01 -5.31 -5.69
N SER A 4 -16.05 -4.96 -4.94
CA SER A 4 -16.01 -4.87 -3.48
C SER A 4 -15.77 -6.23 -2.82
N THR A 5 -16.65 -7.18 -3.09
CA THR A 5 -16.58 -8.54 -2.53
C THR A 5 -15.33 -9.29 -2.98
N LEU A 6 -14.90 -9.12 -4.25
CA LEU A 6 -13.65 -9.69 -4.74
C LEU A 6 -12.44 -9.09 -4.01
N HIS A 7 -12.38 -7.77 -3.86
CA HIS A 7 -11.30 -7.11 -3.15
C HIS A 7 -11.22 -7.57 -1.69
N ALA A 8 -12.35 -7.56 -0.96
CA ALA A 8 -12.42 -8.02 0.43
C ALA A 8 -11.93 -9.47 0.59
N PHE A 9 -12.33 -10.36 -0.33
CA PHE A 9 -11.87 -11.75 -0.36
C PHE A 9 -10.35 -11.86 -0.58
N ILE A 10 -9.79 -11.08 -1.51
CA ILE A 10 -8.34 -11.04 -1.77
C ILE A 10 -7.57 -10.57 -0.53
N ILE A 11 -8.00 -9.46 0.08
CA ILE A 11 -7.35 -8.90 1.28
C ILE A 11 -7.41 -9.87 2.45
N THR A 12 -8.57 -10.49 2.69
CA THR A 12 -8.75 -11.51 3.74
C THR A 12 -7.89 -12.74 3.49
N THR A 13 -7.74 -13.14 2.23
CA THR A 13 -6.85 -14.25 1.87
C THR A 13 -5.39 -13.91 2.14
N PHE A 14 -4.92 -12.69 1.85
CA PHE A 14 -3.59 -12.25 2.27
C PHE A 14 -3.41 -12.38 3.78
N LEU A 15 -4.34 -11.86 4.58
CA LEU A 15 -4.25 -11.90 6.05
C LEU A 15 -4.21 -13.32 6.64
N THR A 16 -4.82 -14.29 5.96
CA THR A 16 -4.92 -15.68 6.43
C THR A 16 -3.81 -16.57 5.87
N LEU A 17 -3.56 -16.50 4.56
CA LEU A 17 -2.64 -17.38 3.83
C LEU A 17 -1.26 -16.76 3.55
N GLN A 18 -1.07 -15.47 3.85
CA GLN A 18 0.19 -14.73 3.60
C GLN A 18 0.56 -14.62 2.10
N ARG A 19 -0.42 -14.81 1.21
CA ARG A 19 -0.32 -14.71 -0.26
C ARG A 19 -1.68 -14.34 -0.87
N PRO A 20 -1.76 -13.87 -2.12
CA PRO A 20 -3.06 -13.72 -2.79
C PRO A 20 -3.71 -15.09 -3.04
N PRO A 21 -5.04 -15.12 -3.24
CA PRO A 21 -5.71 -16.30 -3.78
C PRO A 21 -5.31 -16.50 -5.25
N ASN A 22 -5.30 -17.75 -5.71
CA ASN A 22 -5.21 -18.07 -7.13
C ASN A 22 -6.60 -18.09 -7.81
N ALA A 23 -6.64 -18.19 -9.14
CA ALA A 23 -7.89 -18.12 -9.89
C ALA A 23 -8.89 -19.22 -9.51
N SER A 24 -8.41 -20.44 -9.26
CA SER A 24 -9.23 -21.58 -8.83
C SER A 24 -9.83 -21.37 -7.44
N GLU A 25 -9.06 -20.80 -6.50
CA GLU A 25 -9.53 -20.45 -5.15
C GLU A 25 -10.63 -19.38 -5.20
N ILE A 26 -10.47 -18.35 -6.04
CA ILE A 26 -11.50 -17.32 -6.27
C ILE A 26 -12.74 -17.94 -6.93
N ALA A 27 -12.54 -18.74 -7.99
CA ALA A 27 -13.61 -19.38 -8.73
C ALA A 27 -14.48 -20.27 -7.82
N SER A 28 -13.83 -21.06 -6.97
CA SER A 28 -14.49 -21.90 -5.97
C SER A 28 -15.27 -21.08 -4.95
N HIS A 29 -14.69 -19.99 -4.42
CA HIS A 29 -15.36 -19.16 -3.43
C HIS A 29 -16.63 -18.48 -3.97
N PHE A 30 -16.57 -17.97 -5.21
CA PHE A 30 -17.68 -17.25 -5.83
C PHE A 30 -18.62 -18.11 -6.68
N ASN A 31 -18.44 -19.44 -6.68
CA ASN A 31 -19.17 -20.38 -7.54
C ASN A 31 -19.19 -19.91 -9.02
N SER A 32 -18.00 -19.66 -9.57
CA SER A 32 -17.79 -19.09 -10.90
C SER A 32 -16.70 -19.85 -11.66
N THR A 33 -16.46 -19.50 -12.93
CA THR A 33 -15.38 -20.08 -13.73
C THR A 33 -14.09 -19.27 -13.61
N GLU A 34 -12.91 -19.89 -13.83
CA GLU A 34 -11.65 -19.14 -13.87
C GLU A 34 -11.62 -18.05 -14.96
N SER A 35 -12.38 -18.23 -16.05
CA SER A 35 -12.56 -17.22 -17.10
C SER A 35 -13.31 -15.98 -16.58
N ASP A 36 -14.38 -16.18 -15.80
CA ASP A 36 -15.10 -15.08 -15.16
C ASP A 36 -14.24 -14.38 -14.11
N VAL A 37 -13.42 -15.15 -13.37
CA VAL A 37 -12.43 -14.59 -12.43
C VAL A 37 -11.42 -13.71 -13.15
N GLY A 38 -10.84 -14.17 -14.25
CA GLY A 38 -9.89 -13.36 -15.03
C GLY A 38 -10.50 -12.04 -15.51
N ARG A 39 -11.76 -12.08 -15.98
CA ARG A 39 -12.50 -10.86 -16.36
C ARG A 39 -12.74 -9.93 -15.17
N ALA A 40 -13.15 -10.47 -14.03
CA ALA A 40 -13.41 -9.68 -12.83
C ALA A 40 -12.13 -9.06 -12.24
N LEU A 41 -11.00 -9.78 -12.28
CA LEU A 41 -9.70 -9.26 -11.86
C LEU A 41 -9.23 -8.10 -12.74
N ARG A 42 -9.45 -8.17 -14.06
CA ARG A 42 -9.19 -7.05 -14.97
C ARG A 42 -10.06 -5.83 -14.67
N ILE A 43 -11.36 -6.03 -14.46
CA ILE A 43 -12.26 -4.93 -14.06
C ILE A 43 -11.83 -4.33 -12.71
N LEU A 44 -11.40 -5.15 -11.75
CA LEU A 44 -10.90 -4.68 -10.47
C LEU A 44 -9.56 -3.95 -10.60
N ALA A 45 -8.71 -4.35 -11.56
CA ALA A 45 -7.46 -3.67 -11.88
C ALA A 45 -7.69 -2.29 -12.50
N ASP A 46 -8.62 -2.18 -13.46
CA ASP A 46 -9.06 -0.90 -14.04
C ASP A 46 -9.69 0.01 -12.97
N TYR A 47 -10.28 -0.58 -11.94
CA TYR A 47 -10.81 0.10 -10.75
C TYR A 47 -9.75 0.44 -9.68
N HIS A 48 -8.46 0.18 -9.97
CA HIS A 48 -7.34 0.40 -9.04
C HIS A 48 -7.44 -0.38 -7.71
N GLY A 49 -8.19 -1.48 -7.69
CA GLY A 49 -8.30 -2.38 -6.53
C GLY A 49 -7.17 -3.41 -6.46
N VAL A 50 -6.63 -3.81 -7.61
CA VAL A 50 -5.45 -4.69 -7.70
C VAL A 50 -4.53 -4.24 -8.83
N VAL A 51 -3.30 -4.74 -8.83
CA VAL A 51 -2.37 -4.68 -9.96
C VAL A 51 -2.13 -6.11 -10.39
N LEU A 52 -2.25 -6.38 -11.69
CA LEU A 52 -2.00 -7.69 -12.27
C LEU A 52 -0.58 -7.76 -12.87
N HIS A 53 0.00 -8.95 -12.91
CA HIS A 53 1.22 -9.18 -13.64
C HIS A 53 1.01 -8.88 -15.15
N PRO A 54 1.96 -8.25 -15.84
CA PRO A 54 1.86 -8.04 -17.28
C PRO A 54 1.57 -9.34 -18.01
N ASN A 55 0.63 -9.30 -18.96
CA ASN A 55 0.23 -10.45 -19.79
C ASN A 55 -0.36 -11.65 -19.00
N SER A 56 -0.86 -11.44 -17.78
CA SER A 56 -1.56 -12.48 -17.04
C SER A 56 -2.62 -11.91 -16.09
N ASP A 57 -3.61 -12.72 -15.70
CA ASP A 57 -4.61 -12.34 -14.70
C ASP A 57 -4.14 -12.63 -13.25
N ARG A 58 -2.82 -12.80 -13.01
CA ARG A 58 -2.28 -13.07 -11.66
C ARG A 58 -2.13 -11.77 -10.87
N ILE A 59 -2.63 -11.77 -9.64
CA ILE A 59 -2.47 -10.64 -8.70
C ILE A 59 -0.98 -10.45 -8.38
N TRP A 60 -0.48 -9.25 -8.64
CA TRP A 60 0.86 -8.81 -8.27
C TRP A 60 0.82 -7.94 -7.00
N ILE A 61 -0.14 -7.01 -6.93
CA ILE A 61 -0.34 -6.13 -5.78
C ILE A 61 -1.83 -6.06 -5.47
N ALA A 62 -2.19 -6.19 -4.20
CA ALA A 62 -3.50 -5.80 -3.69
C ALA A 62 -3.23 -4.93 -2.46
N HIS A 63 -3.20 -3.62 -2.67
CA HIS A 63 -2.74 -2.69 -1.64
C HIS A 63 -3.52 -2.93 -0.33
N PRO A 64 -2.84 -2.99 0.83
CA PRO A 64 -1.43 -2.68 1.04
C PRO A 64 -0.43 -3.84 0.83
N PHE A 65 -0.88 -5.03 0.43
CA PHE A 65 -0.04 -6.23 0.31
C PHE A 65 0.69 -6.33 -1.03
N SER A 66 1.88 -6.92 -1.01
CA SER A 66 2.60 -7.36 -2.20
C SER A 66 2.54 -8.88 -2.32
N ALA A 67 2.31 -9.39 -3.53
CA ALA A 67 2.43 -10.83 -3.83
C ALA A 67 3.87 -11.27 -4.12
N THR A 68 4.81 -10.32 -4.23
CA THR A 68 6.21 -10.56 -4.53
C THR A 68 7.12 -10.03 -3.41
N PRO A 69 8.30 -10.62 -3.19
CA PRO A 69 9.21 -10.16 -2.15
C PRO A 69 9.60 -8.69 -2.31
N THR A 70 9.62 -7.96 -1.19
CA THR A 70 10.09 -6.57 -1.10
C THR A 70 11.06 -6.42 0.07
N THR A 71 11.72 -5.27 0.18
CA THR A 71 12.53 -4.93 1.36
C THR A 71 11.67 -4.63 2.59
N CYS A 72 10.35 -4.68 2.50
CA CYS A 72 9.43 -4.27 3.55
C CYS A 72 8.65 -5.48 4.07
N VAL A 73 9.19 -6.12 5.11
CA VAL A 73 8.60 -7.32 5.72
C VAL A 73 7.84 -6.92 6.97
N VAL A 74 6.55 -7.27 7.04
CA VAL A 74 5.71 -7.06 8.23
C VAL A 74 5.49 -8.38 8.93
N SER A 75 5.80 -8.45 10.22
CA SER A 75 5.64 -9.66 11.04
C SER A 75 4.68 -9.41 12.20
N ALA A 76 3.66 -10.27 12.36
CA ALA A 76 2.72 -10.26 13.46
C ALA A 76 2.51 -11.69 13.99
N GLY A 77 3.02 -11.98 15.20
CA GLY A 77 3.03 -13.34 15.74
C GLY A 77 3.81 -14.30 14.82
N THR A 78 3.15 -15.36 14.35
CA THR A 78 3.72 -16.35 13.42
C THR A 78 3.50 -16.02 11.94
N ARG A 79 2.84 -14.90 11.63
CA ARG A 79 2.52 -14.50 10.25
C ARG A 79 3.45 -13.39 9.78
N GLN A 80 3.78 -13.43 8.50
CA GLN A 80 4.60 -12.46 7.81
C GLN A 80 3.98 -12.10 6.45
N TRP A 81 4.15 -10.85 6.04
CA TRP A 81 3.71 -10.34 4.75
C TRP A 81 4.71 -9.38 4.18
N TRP A 82 4.63 -9.14 2.88
CA TRP A 82 5.33 -8.02 2.23
C TRP A 82 4.37 -6.85 2.03
N GLY A 83 4.82 -5.66 2.42
CA GLY A 83 4.23 -4.41 1.95
C GLY A 83 4.99 -3.90 0.72
N ASN A 84 4.33 -3.17 -0.16
CA ASN A 84 4.98 -2.62 -1.37
C ASN A 84 5.97 -1.50 -1.07
N CYS A 85 5.72 -0.75 0.00
CA CYS A 85 6.51 0.38 0.47
C CYS A 85 6.25 0.58 1.97
N VAL A 86 6.91 1.57 2.59
CA VAL A 86 6.71 1.87 4.01
C VAL A 86 5.26 2.22 4.33
N TRP A 87 4.60 3.05 3.51
CA TRP A 87 3.20 3.42 3.72
C TRP A 87 2.26 2.21 3.62
N CYS A 88 2.47 1.34 2.63
CA CYS A 88 1.75 0.07 2.52
C CYS A 88 1.98 -0.81 3.74
N SER A 89 3.24 -1.00 4.17
CA SER A 89 3.54 -1.82 5.35
C SER A 89 2.84 -1.35 6.61
N LEU A 90 2.71 -0.03 6.82
CA LEU A 90 1.89 0.51 7.90
C LEU A 90 0.41 0.12 7.74
N GLY A 91 -0.13 0.17 6.52
CA GLY A 91 -1.47 -0.39 6.22
C GLY A 91 -1.61 -1.87 6.57
N VAL A 92 -0.63 -2.69 6.21
CA VAL A 92 -0.61 -4.13 6.57
C VAL A 92 -0.63 -4.32 8.09
N ILE A 93 0.19 -3.57 8.84
CA ILE A 93 0.20 -3.64 10.32
C ILE A 93 -1.19 -3.33 10.88
N HIS A 94 -1.86 -2.31 10.36
CA HIS A 94 -3.21 -1.96 10.81
C HIS A 94 -4.21 -3.10 10.54
N LEU A 95 -4.25 -3.63 9.32
CA LEU A 95 -5.15 -4.72 8.93
C LEU A 95 -4.84 -6.04 9.67
N ALA A 96 -3.59 -6.24 10.09
CA ALA A 96 -3.15 -7.38 10.89
C ALA A 96 -3.47 -7.24 12.40
N GLY A 97 -4.24 -6.22 12.80
CA GLY A 97 -4.70 -6.02 14.18
C GLY A 97 -3.90 -5.01 15.01
N GLY A 98 -2.94 -4.30 14.40
CA GLY A 98 -2.26 -3.17 15.03
C GLY A 98 -1.15 -3.52 16.03
N THR A 99 -0.73 -4.79 16.12
CA THR A 99 0.48 -5.22 16.86
C THR A 99 1.39 -6.01 15.93
N ALA A 100 2.44 -5.37 15.43
CA ALA A 100 3.34 -5.95 14.44
C ALA A 100 4.65 -5.14 14.30
N THR A 101 5.65 -5.75 13.66
CA THR A 101 6.93 -5.12 13.34
C THR A 101 7.12 -5.05 11.84
N LEU A 102 7.45 -3.87 11.32
CA LEU A 102 7.98 -3.68 9.97
C LEU A 102 9.51 -3.71 10.02
N GLU A 103 10.13 -4.64 9.31
CA GLU A 103 11.56 -4.65 9.03
C GLU A 103 11.83 -4.12 7.62
N THR A 104 12.75 -3.17 7.50
CA THR A 104 13.14 -2.57 6.21
C THR A 104 14.57 -2.03 6.24
N ARG A 105 15.01 -1.39 5.15
CA ARG A 105 16.33 -0.77 5.03
C ARG A 105 16.19 0.73 4.77
N LEU A 106 17.01 1.53 5.45
CA LEU A 106 17.04 2.97 5.23
C LEU A 106 17.41 3.29 3.77
N GLY A 107 16.58 4.10 3.10
CA GLY A 107 16.74 4.40 1.67
C GLY A 107 16.79 3.17 0.77
N GLY A 108 16.19 2.04 1.19
CA GLY A 108 16.10 0.78 0.44
C GLY A 108 17.37 -0.07 0.45
N ILE A 109 18.50 0.46 0.90
CA ILE A 109 19.82 -0.21 0.78
C ILE A 109 20.71 -0.08 2.02
N GLY A 110 20.52 0.96 2.84
CA GLY A 110 21.33 1.26 4.03
C GLY A 110 21.02 0.33 5.19
N ASP A 111 21.27 0.77 6.42
CA ASP A 111 21.08 -0.08 7.61
C ASP A 111 19.69 -0.73 7.65
N ALA A 112 19.65 -1.99 8.05
CA ALA A 112 18.41 -2.65 8.43
C ALA A 112 17.85 -1.99 9.70
N VAL A 113 16.55 -1.73 9.72
CA VAL A 113 15.84 -1.09 10.81
C VAL A 113 14.48 -1.74 11.00
N ALA A 114 13.96 -1.63 12.21
CA ALA A 114 12.61 -2.07 12.56
C ALA A 114 11.75 -0.88 12.99
N VAL A 115 10.47 -0.94 12.66
CA VAL A 115 9.41 -0.04 13.13
C VAL A 115 8.35 -0.89 13.82
N ARG A 116 8.14 -0.67 15.11
CA ARG A 116 7.18 -1.43 15.92
C ARG A 116 5.91 -0.65 16.16
N VAL A 117 4.79 -1.37 16.08
CA VAL A 117 3.48 -0.91 16.53
C VAL A 117 2.97 -1.94 17.54
N GLU A 118 2.44 -1.47 18.66
CA GLU A 118 1.85 -2.30 19.70
C GLU A 118 0.49 -1.72 20.10
N ASN A 119 -0.56 -2.54 20.05
CA ASN A 119 -1.94 -2.15 20.38
C ASN A 119 -2.40 -0.88 19.65
N GLY A 120 -1.98 -0.72 18.40
CA GLY A 120 -2.28 0.44 17.55
C GLY A 120 -1.42 1.69 17.82
N GLU A 121 -0.49 1.62 18.77
CA GLU A 121 0.47 2.68 19.09
C GLU A 121 1.80 2.46 18.36
N LEU A 122 2.24 3.46 17.58
CA LEU A 122 3.54 3.45 16.91
C LEU A 122 4.64 3.79 17.93
N LEU A 123 5.59 2.88 18.15
CA LEU A 123 6.66 3.06 19.13
C LEU A 123 7.87 3.79 18.53
N ASP A 124 8.26 3.46 17.30
CA ASP A 124 9.46 3.97 16.66
C ASP A 124 9.17 5.22 15.79
N LYS A 125 9.00 6.37 16.44
CA LYS A 125 8.52 7.63 15.83
C LYS A 125 9.58 8.51 15.17
N LYS A 126 10.87 8.18 15.35
CA LYS A 126 12.01 9.02 14.94
C LYS A 126 12.30 9.07 13.44
N PHE A 127 11.56 8.32 12.63
CA PHE A 127 11.82 8.19 11.21
C PHE A 127 10.96 9.15 10.37
N VAL A 128 11.39 9.36 9.14
CA VAL A 128 10.62 10.05 8.11
C VAL A 128 10.40 9.13 6.90
N VAL A 129 9.30 9.34 6.20
CA VAL A 129 8.94 8.62 4.97
C VAL A 129 9.01 9.60 3.80
N HIS A 130 9.68 9.19 2.74
CA HIS A 130 9.89 9.98 1.52
C HIS A 130 8.81 9.66 0.48
N PHE A 131 8.23 10.71 -0.13
CA PHE A 131 7.20 10.64 -1.17
C PHE A 131 7.65 11.45 -2.41
N PRO A 132 8.47 10.85 -3.30
CA PRO A 132 9.03 11.57 -4.46
C PRO A 132 8.04 11.75 -5.61
N VAL A 133 7.04 10.87 -5.72
CA VAL A 133 6.10 10.85 -6.86
C VAL A 133 4.84 11.64 -6.48
N PRO A 134 4.39 12.61 -7.29
CA PRO A 134 3.08 13.24 -7.09
C PRO A 134 1.94 12.22 -7.12
N MET A 135 1.01 12.27 -6.16
CA MET A 135 -0.07 11.29 -6.00
C MET A 135 -0.98 11.20 -7.22
N ARG A 136 -1.18 12.30 -7.96
CA ARG A 136 -1.90 12.28 -9.25
C ARG A 136 -1.26 11.39 -10.33
N LYS A 137 0.02 11.02 -10.16
CA LYS A 137 0.79 10.14 -11.04
C LYS A 137 1.05 8.76 -10.46
N ALA A 138 0.57 8.49 -9.23
CA ALA A 138 0.90 7.25 -8.52
C ALA A 138 0.54 6.00 -9.33
N TRP A 139 -0.61 6.03 -10.03
CA TRP A 139 -1.09 4.93 -10.85
C TRP A 139 -0.54 4.87 -12.28
N GLU A 140 0.18 5.90 -12.76
CA GLU A 140 0.91 5.81 -14.03
C GLU A 140 1.97 4.68 -13.97
N ASN A 141 2.58 4.49 -12.80
CA ASN A 141 3.41 3.35 -12.48
C ASN A 141 3.47 3.12 -10.96
N VAL A 142 2.51 2.38 -10.43
CA VAL A 142 2.38 2.17 -8.98
C VAL A 142 3.50 1.31 -8.40
N VAL A 143 4.03 0.38 -9.20
CA VAL A 143 5.19 -0.45 -8.80
C VAL A 143 6.41 0.43 -8.56
N TYR A 144 6.71 1.34 -9.50
CA TYR A 144 7.78 2.32 -9.33
C TYR A 144 7.48 3.25 -8.13
N THR A 145 6.28 3.82 -8.07
CA THR A 145 5.87 4.73 -6.99
C THR A 145 6.12 4.13 -5.61
N CYS A 146 5.68 2.90 -5.37
CA CYS A 146 5.93 2.20 -4.11
C CYS A 146 7.42 1.91 -3.89
N SER A 147 8.16 1.50 -4.94
CA SER A 147 9.58 1.14 -4.81
C SER A 147 10.49 2.30 -4.34
N VAL A 148 10.06 3.55 -4.53
CA VAL A 148 10.80 4.77 -4.11
C VAL A 148 10.18 5.50 -2.91
N GLN A 149 9.11 4.95 -2.31
CA GLN A 149 8.53 5.45 -1.06
C GLN A 149 9.19 4.79 0.16
N LEU A 150 10.32 5.36 0.58
CA LEU A 150 11.30 4.71 1.47
C LEU A 150 11.39 5.39 2.84
N LEU A 151 11.97 4.67 3.81
CA LEU A 151 12.18 5.13 5.18
C LEU A 151 13.57 5.76 5.35
N PHE A 152 13.67 6.85 6.09
CA PHE A 152 14.92 7.53 6.40
C PHE A 152 15.00 7.97 7.87
N ARG A 153 16.21 8.21 8.38
CA ARG A 153 16.43 8.69 9.75
C ARG A 153 15.96 10.13 9.95
N ASN A 154 16.06 10.96 8.93
CA ASN A 154 15.67 12.37 8.93
C ASN A 154 15.68 12.91 7.49
N GLU A 155 15.24 14.16 7.32
CA GLU A 155 15.16 14.84 6.02
C GLU A 155 16.53 15.03 5.36
N GLY A 156 17.60 15.33 6.11
CA GLY A 156 18.94 15.47 5.52
C GLY A 156 19.43 14.18 4.84
N LYS A 157 19.05 13.01 5.35
CA LYS A 157 19.33 11.73 4.68
C LYS A 157 18.47 11.49 3.44
N VAL A 158 17.29 12.10 3.34
CA VAL A 158 16.53 12.13 2.10
C VAL A 158 17.27 12.98 1.07
N ASP A 159 17.73 14.17 1.44
CA ASP A 159 18.45 15.08 0.53
C ASP A 159 19.71 14.45 -0.06
N GLU A 160 20.55 13.85 0.80
CA GLU A 160 21.76 13.13 0.37
C GLU A 160 21.43 11.98 -0.60
N TRP A 161 20.38 11.22 -0.31
CA TRP A 161 19.96 10.09 -1.13
C TRP A 161 19.42 10.54 -2.48
N CYS A 162 18.58 11.58 -2.50
CA CYS A 162 18.02 12.17 -3.71
C CYS A 162 19.12 12.69 -4.63
N ALA A 163 20.05 13.48 -4.09
CA ALA A 163 21.19 14.00 -4.84
C ALA A 163 22.08 12.88 -5.41
N LYS A 164 22.30 11.81 -4.63
CA LYS A 164 23.13 10.67 -5.07
C LYS A 164 22.43 9.77 -6.10
N ARG A 165 21.11 9.61 -6.01
CA ARG A 165 20.33 8.66 -6.83
C ARG A 165 19.65 9.31 -8.03
N GLY A 166 19.62 10.64 -8.11
CA GLY A 166 18.92 11.36 -9.17
C GLY A 166 17.40 11.20 -9.07
N ILE A 167 16.87 11.11 -7.84
CA ILE A 167 15.43 11.05 -7.58
C ILE A 167 15.00 12.39 -7.03
N GLU A 168 13.88 12.91 -7.52
CA GLU A 168 13.27 14.13 -7.00
C GLU A 168 12.95 14.01 -5.51
N ARG A 169 13.17 15.08 -4.75
CA ARG A 169 12.96 15.08 -3.29
C ARG A 169 11.49 14.92 -2.90
N GLY A 170 10.58 15.39 -3.75
CA GLY A 170 9.14 15.43 -3.47
C GLY A 170 8.83 15.93 -2.07
N ASP A 171 8.07 15.14 -1.31
CA ASP A 171 7.65 15.46 0.05
C ASP A 171 8.22 14.45 1.07
N VAL A 172 8.37 14.90 2.31
CA VAL A 172 8.91 14.08 3.40
C VAL A 172 8.04 14.27 4.63
N ARG A 173 7.57 13.17 5.21
CA ARG A 173 6.63 13.21 6.35
C ARG A 173 7.10 12.38 7.53
N PRO A 174 6.90 12.85 8.78
CA PRO A 174 7.14 12.03 9.96
C PRO A 174 6.35 10.71 9.89
N ILE A 175 6.99 9.60 10.27
CA ILE A 175 6.34 8.29 10.20
C ILE A 175 5.05 8.21 11.03
N GLU A 176 4.97 8.95 12.14
CA GLU A 176 3.75 9.01 12.97
C GLU A 176 2.55 9.61 12.20
N GLN A 177 2.79 10.61 11.36
CA GLN A 177 1.75 11.18 10.49
C GLN A 177 1.31 10.14 9.45
N VAL A 178 2.27 9.44 8.84
CA VAL A 178 2.00 8.41 7.83
C VAL A 178 1.28 7.20 8.44
N TRP A 179 1.57 6.83 9.68
CA TRP A 179 0.83 5.78 10.40
C TRP A 179 -0.64 6.14 10.55
N LYS A 180 -0.95 7.35 11.04
CA LYS A 180 -2.33 7.82 11.17
C LYS A 180 -3.06 7.79 9.83
N PHE A 181 -2.40 8.29 8.79
CA PHE A 181 -2.93 8.28 7.43
C PHE A 181 -3.16 6.86 6.88
N ALA A 182 -2.22 5.94 7.08
CA ALA A 182 -2.33 4.56 6.61
C ALA A 182 -3.54 3.84 7.21
N ARG A 183 -3.83 4.06 8.49
CA ARG A 183 -5.01 3.46 9.14
C ARG A 183 -6.30 3.91 8.48
N ASP A 184 -6.46 5.20 8.23
CA ASP A 184 -7.70 5.72 7.63
C ASP A 184 -7.79 5.36 6.14
N TRP A 185 -6.67 5.36 5.42
CA TRP A 185 -6.62 5.01 4.01
C TRP A 185 -6.95 3.53 3.75
N TYR A 186 -6.41 2.63 4.57
CA TYR A 186 -6.55 1.18 4.37
C TYR A 186 -7.64 0.52 5.25
N GLY A 187 -8.15 1.20 6.28
CA GLY A 187 -8.94 0.59 7.36
C GLY A 187 -10.16 -0.22 6.93
N ARG A 188 -10.78 0.13 5.78
CA ARG A 188 -11.97 -0.55 5.25
C ARG A 188 -11.67 -1.66 4.23
N HIS A 189 -10.40 -2.01 3.99
CA HIS A 189 -10.03 -2.89 2.86
C HIS A 189 -10.52 -4.35 3.00
N THR A 190 -10.89 -4.78 4.21
CA THR A 190 -11.49 -6.10 4.46
C THR A 190 -13.02 -6.10 4.39
N GLU A 191 -13.67 -4.94 4.22
CA GLU A 191 -15.12 -4.84 4.25
C GLU A 191 -15.75 -5.24 2.90
N GLU A 192 -16.85 -5.99 2.94
CA GLU A 192 -17.53 -6.49 1.74
C GLU A 192 -18.25 -5.41 0.93
N ASP A 193 -18.41 -4.21 1.49
CA ASP A 193 -18.91 -2.99 0.83
C ASP A 193 -17.79 -1.97 0.52
N TRP A 194 -16.51 -2.40 0.58
CA TRP A 194 -15.37 -1.59 0.18
C TRP A 194 -15.56 -0.94 -1.20
N THR A 195 -15.25 0.36 -1.25
CA THR A 195 -15.14 1.10 -2.50
C THR A 195 -13.78 1.77 -2.55
N LYS A 196 -13.22 1.85 -3.76
CA LYS A 196 -12.00 2.62 -3.98
C LYS A 196 -12.32 4.09 -3.78
N TRP A 197 -11.43 4.82 -3.11
CA TRP A 197 -11.55 6.27 -2.97
C TRP A 197 -11.76 6.92 -4.35
N THR A 198 -12.72 7.83 -4.45
CA THR A 198 -12.73 8.80 -5.56
C THR A 198 -11.55 9.75 -5.43
N THR A 199 -11.18 10.41 -6.53
CA THR A 199 -10.11 11.43 -6.50
C THR A 199 -10.44 12.55 -5.51
N LYS A 200 -11.72 12.93 -5.37
CA LYS A 200 -12.19 13.92 -4.40
C LYS A 200 -12.01 13.45 -2.96
N GLU A 201 -12.53 12.27 -2.61
CA GLU A 201 -12.42 11.71 -1.25
C GLU A 201 -10.95 11.48 -0.86
N ALA A 202 -10.10 11.05 -1.80
CA ALA A 202 -8.67 10.92 -1.58
C ALA A 202 -8.03 12.28 -1.23
N GLY A 203 -8.36 13.35 -1.97
CA GLY A 203 -7.88 14.70 -1.69
C GLY A 203 -8.36 15.24 -0.34
N GLU A 204 -9.63 15.01 0.01
CA GLU A 204 -10.18 15.36 1.33
C GLU A 204 -9.46 14.60 2.46
N LEU A 205 -9.19 13.31 2.26
CA LEU A 205 -8.44 12.49 3.21
C LEU A 205 -6.99 12.97 3.35
N PHE A 206 -6.30 13.31 2.27
CA PHE A 206 -4.97 13.94 2.35
C PHE A 206 -5.01 15.22 3.20
N GLY A 207 -5.98 16.10 2.94
CA GLY A 207 -6.19 17.33 3.71
C GLY A 207 -6.41 17.08 5.21
N ARG A 208 -7.26 16.10 5.58
CA ARG A 208 -7.50 15.71 6.98
C ARG A 208 -6.24 15.26 7.71
N HIS A 209 -5.29 14.67 6.99
CA HIS A 209 -4.01 14.26 7.56
C HIS A 209 -2.90 15.31 7.43
N GLY A 210 -3.20 16.54 6.97
CA GLY A 210 -2.20 17.59 6.77
C GLY A 210 -1.20 17.27 5.67
N LEU A 211 -1.59 16.44 4.71
CA LEU A 211 -0.83 16.08 3.53
C LEU A 211 -1.21 17.04 2.41
N SER A 212 -0.39 18.08 2.21
CA SER A 212 -0.67 19.19 1.31
C SER A 212 0.56 19.55 0.46
N GLY A 213 0.35 20.37 -0.57
CA GLY A 213 1.39 20.78 -1.50
C GLY A 213 1.40 19.95 -2.80
N PRO A 214 2.39 20.15 -3.68
CA PRO A 214 2.37 19.67 -5.06
C PRO A 214 2.38 18.15 -5.19
N ILE A 215 2.86 17.43 -4.17
CA ILE A 215 2.84 15.96 -4.12
C ILE A 215 1.43 15.44 -3.86
N TRP A 216 0.65 16.10 -3.00
CA TRP A 216 -0.69 15.64 -2.60
C TRP A 216 -1.82 16.30 -3.38
N ALA A 217 -1.52 17.33 -4.18
CA ALA A 217 -2.48 17.98 -5.04
C ALA A 217 -3.04 17.00 -6.09
N LEU A 218 -4.36 16.80 -6.03
CA LEU A 218 -5.16 16.08 -7.01
C LEU A 218 -6.01 17.07 -7.80
N GLU A 219 -6.19 16.81 -9.08
CA GLU A 219 -7.13 17.57 -9.91
C GLU A 219 -8.55 17.04 -9.66
N GLU A 220 -9.55 17.90 -9.66
CA GLU A 220 -10.96 17.47 -9.64
C GLU A 220 -11.30 16.81 -10.99
N LYS A 221 -11.04 15.51 -11.09
CA LYS A 221 -11.42 14.65 -12.21
C LYS A 221 -12.41 13.61 -11.74
N GLU A 222 -13.34 13.25 -12.63
CA GLU A 222 -14.18 12.07 -12.42
C GLU A 222 -13.31 10.82 -12.50
N GLY A 223 -13.38 9.97 -11.46
CA GLY A 223 -12.62 8.73 -11.43
C GLY A 223 -12.36 8.20 -10.01
N ARG A 224 -11.73 7.03 -9.96
CA ARG A 224 -11.19 6.44 -8.75
C ARG A 224 -9.70 6.78 -8.65
N PHE A 225 -9.25 7.03 -7.42
CA PHE A 225 -7.85 7.32 -7.14
C PHE A 225 -6.99 6.09 -7.39
#